data_AF-A0A382ML13-F1
#
_entry.id   AF-A0A382ML13-F1
#
_cell.length_a   1.000
_cell.length_b   1.000
_cell.length_c   1.000
_cell.angle_alpha   90.00
_cell.angle_beta   90.00
_cell.angle_gamma   90.00
#
_symmetry.space_group_name_H-M   'P 1'
#
loop_
_entity.id
_entity.type
_entity.pdbx_description
1 polymer ?
#
loop_
_entity_poly.entity_id
_entity_poly.type
_entity_poly.pdbx_seq_one_letter_code
_entity_poly.pdbx_strand_id
1 'polypeptide(L)'
;MAAPRPVYIGSAEKDDHADPKGEFLSGYHAGAVYELFGLKGVGVAKQPKIDQPVGHRIGYHIRTGKHDVTDFDWEQYLNFADRHLK
;
A
#
# COMPACT_ATOMS: atom_id res chain seq x y z
N MET A 1 13.30 5.46 5.11
CA MET A 1 12.36 5.78 6.22
C MET A 1 11.37 6.84 5.75
N ALA A 2 10.06 6.66 6.00
CA ALA A 2 8.98 7.47 5.41
C ALA A 2 8.11 8.27 6.40
N ALA A 3 7.77 7.71 7.57
CA ALA A 3 6.90 8.37 8.55
C ALA A 3 7.42 9.78 8.92
N PRO A 4 6.53 10.79 9.09
CA PRO A 4 5.06 10.75 9.04
C PRO A 4 4.45 10.97 7.64
N ARG A 5 5.27 10.99 6.58
CA ARG A 5 4.81 11.27 5.21
C ARG A 5 3.96 10.11 4.67
N PRO A 6 2.99 10.38 3.78
CA PRO A 6 2.21 9.33 3.15
C PRO A 6 3.13 8.44 2.29
N VAL A 7 2.87 7.14 2.29
CA VAL A 7 3.62 6.15 1.49
C VAL A 7 2.64 5.16 0.90
N TYR A 8 2.91 4.67 -0.31
CA TYR A 8 2.05 3.72 -1.01
C TYR A 8 2.86 2.52 -1.47
N ILE A 9 2.31 1.32 -1.31
CA ILE A 9 2.91 0.03 -1.69
C ILE A 9 1.99 -0.62 -2.74
N GLY A 10 2.54 -0.97 -3.89
CA GLY A 10 1.82 -1.67 -4.97
C GLY A 10 2.46 -3.03 -5.24
N SER A 11 1.65 -4.09 -5.20
CA SER A 11 2.06 -5.46 -5.49
C SER A 11 1.31 -6.02 -6.70
N ALA A 12 1.85 -7.06 -7.33
CA ALA A 12 1.15 -7.82 -8.38
C ALA A 12 0.95 -9.30 -7.99
N GLU A 13 -0.20 -9.86 -8.34
CA GLU A 13 -0.61 -11.23 -7.98
C GLU A 13 0.42 -12.30 -8.41
N LYS A 14 1.01 -12.16 -9.60
CA LYS A 14 1.93 -13.15 -10.19
C LYS A 14 3.39 -12.70 -10.10
N ASP A 15 3.70 -11.84 -9.14
CA ASP A 15 5.07 -11.40 -8.84
C ASP A 15 5.60 -12.09 -7.57
N ASP A 16 5.60 -13.42 -7.57
CA ASP A 16 6.00 -14.23 -6.40
C ASP A 16 7.42 -13.93 -5.91
N HIS A 17 8.31 -13.46 -6.80
CA HIS A 17 9.68 -13.13 -6.45
C HIS A 17 9.77 -11.89 -5.54
N ALA A 18 8.79 -10.98 -5.61
CA ALA A 18 8.71 -9.79 -4.77
C ALA A 18 8.10 -10.06 -3.38
N ASP A 19 7.55 -11.26 -3.14
CA ASP A 19 6.78 -11.59 -1.94
C ASP A 19 5.67 -10.56 -1.63
N PRO A 20 4.58 -10.50 -2.43
CA PRO A 20 3.47 -9.56 -2.21
C PRO A 20 2.90 -9.57 -0.79
N LYS A 21 2.95 -10.72 -0.11
CA LYS A 21 2.51 -10.86 1.28
C LYS A 21 3.50 -10.20 2.24
N GLY A 22 4.80 -10.39 2.04
CA GLY A 22 5.85 -9.71 2.77
C GLY A 22 5.80 -8.18 2.60
N GLU A 23 5.50 -7.70 1.40
CA GLU A 23 5.27 -6.28 1.13
C GLU A 23 4.09 -5.73 1.95
N PHE A 24 2.95 -6.43 1.95
CA PHE A 24 1.80 -6.08 2.78
C PHE A 24 2.15 -6.07 4.27
N LEU A 25 2.80 -7.13 4.77
CA LEU A 25 3.16 -7.26 6.19
C LEU A 25 4.15 -6.17 6.63
N SER A 26 5.07 -5.78 5.75
CA SER A 26 5.99 -4.66 5.99
C SER A 26 5.23 -3.35 6.19
N GLY A 27 4.25 -3.05 5.34
CA GLY A 27 3.37 -1.89 5.50
C GLY A 27 2.50 -1.97 6.76
N TYR A 28 1.95 -3.14 7.06
CA TYR A 28 1.14 -3.37 8.27
C TYR A 28 1.94 -3.10 9.55
N HIS A 29 3.12 -3.72 9.69
CA HIS A 29 3.96 -3.56 10.88
C HIS A 29 4.60 -2.17 10.98
N ALA A 30 4.84 -1.49 9.86
CA ALA A 30 5.24 -0.09 9.87
C ALA A 30 4.18 0.84 10.49
N GLY A 31 2.92 0.40 10.57
CA GLY A 31 1.82 1.14 11.20
C GLY A 31 2.11 1.60 12.63
N ALA A 32 2.83 0.79 13.42
CA ALA A 32 3.20 1.15 14.80
C ALA A 32 4.05 2.43 14.88
N VAL A 33 4.88 2.71 13.87
CA VAL A 33 5.67 3.95 13.82
C VAL A 33 4.81 5.14 13.42
N TYR A 34 3.83 4.94 12.53
CA TYR A 34 2.88 6.01 12.17
C TYR A 34 1.97 6.39 13.34
N GLU A 35 1.61 5.43 14.19
CA GLU A 35 0.80 5.67 15.40
C GLU A 35 1.50 6.60 16.39
N LEU A 36 2.84 6.62 16.46
CA LEU A 36 3.60 7.58 17.26
C LEU A 36 3.35 9.05 16.86
N PHE A 37 2.88 9.27 15.62
CA PHE A 37 2.51 10.59 15.10
C PHE A 37 0.98 10.82 15.13
N GLY A 38 0.21 9.94 15.78
CA GLY A 38 -1.26 9.99 15.77
C GLY A 38 -1.88 9.65 14.42
N LEU A 39 -1.13 8.99 13.52
CA LEU A 39 -1.57 8.62 12.18
C LEU A 39 -1.86 7.12 12.10
N LYS A 40 -2.86 6.75 11.30
CA LYS A 40 -3.17 5.34 11.02
C LYS A 40 -2.32 4.82 9.86
N GLY A 41 -1.69 3.66 10.03
CA GLY A 41 -0.91 2.98 8.98
C GLY A 41 -1.77 2.43 7.83
N VAL A 42 -1.63 1.15 7.49
CA VAL A 42 -2.47 0.48 6.47
C VAL A 42 -3.92 0.36 6.97
N GLY A 43 -4.11 0.03 8.24
CA GLY A 43 -5.42 0.07 8.89
C GLY A 43 -6.35 -1.11 8.64
N VAL A 44 -5.86 -2.16 7.98
CA VAL A 44 -6.47 -3.49 7.91
C VAL A 44 -5.45 -4.53 8.37
N ALA A 45 -5.94 -5.61 9.01
CA ALA A 45 -5.08 -6.66 9.58
C ALA A 45 -4.76 -7.81 8.62
N LYS A 46 -5.42 -7.86 7.45
CA LYS A 46 -5.23 -8.90 6.44
C LYS A 46 -5.00 -8.24 5.08
N GLN A 47 -4.19 -8.89 4.25
CA GLN A 47 -3.97 -8.46 2.87
C GLN A 47 -5.33 -8.36 2.16
N PRO A 48 -5.59 -7.28 1.41
CA PRO A 48 -6.86 -7.14 0.70
C PRO A 48 -6.99 -8.20 -0.39
N LYS A 49 -8.20 -8.30 -0.93
CA LYS A 49 -8.42 -9.04 -2.17
C LYS A 49 -7.74 -8.32 -3.34
N ILE A 50 -7.48 -9.08 -4.39
CA ILE A 50 -6.93 -8.55 -5.64
C ILE A 50 -7.83 -7.45 -6.20
N ASP A 51 -7.20 -6.40 -6.71
CA ASP A 51 -7.81 -5.19 -7.27
C ASP A 51 -8.71 -4.41 -6.29
N GLN A 52 -8.54 -4.63 -4.98
CA GLN A 52 -9.27 -3.91 -3.91
C GLN A 52 -8.30 -3.10 -3.03
N PRO A 53 -7.90 -1.88 -3.44
CA PRO A 53 -6.93 -1.06 -2.71
C PRO A 53 -7.46 -0.68 -1.31
N VAL A 54 -6.55 -0.65 -0.34
CA VAL A 54 -6.82 -0.29 1.06
C VAL A 54 -5.77 0.69 1.57
N GLY A 55 -6.01 1.31 2.73
CA GLY A 55 -5.00 2.13 3.38
C GLY A 55 -5.48 3.46 3.94
N HIS A 56 -4.75 3.95 4.96
CA HIS A 56 -4.84 5.32 5.44
C HIS A 56 -3.58 6.10 5.07
N ARG A 57 -2.65 6.30 6.01
CA ARG A 57 -1.39 7.01 5.73
C ARG A 57 -0.36 6.13 5.01
N ILE A 58 -0.50 4.82 5.16
CA ILE A 58 0.14 3.82 4.32
C ILE A 58 -0.94 3.25 3.40
N GLY A 59 -0.76 3.38 2.09
CA GLY A 59 -1.61 2.76 1.08
C GLY A 59 -1.06 1.40 0.65
N TYR A 60 -1.95 0.47 0.31
CA TYR A 60 -1.58 -0.83 -0.23
C TYR A 60 -2.59 -1.30 -1.27
N HIS A 61 -2.11 -1.84 -2.39
CA HIS A 61 -2.91 -2.70 -3.25
C HIS A 61 -2.13 -3.95 -3.65
N ILE A 62 -2.86 -4.97 -4.07
CA ILE A 62 -2.35 -6.07 -4.89
C ILE A 62 -3.23 -6.13 -6.14
N ARG A 63 -2.61 -6.03 -7.32
CA ARG A 63 -3.33 -6.02 -8.59
C ARG A 63 -3.19 -7.34 -9.35
N THR A 64 -4.13 -7.62 -10.25
CA THR A 64 -4.03 -8.75 -11.17
C THR A 64 -2.79 -8.60 -12.08
N GLY A 65 -2.12 -9.71 -12.41
CA GLY A 65 -1.06 -9.76 -13.43
C GLY A 65 0.36 -9.97 -12.90
N LYS A 66 1.36 -9.75 -13.76
CA LYS A 66 2.79 -9.96 -13.48
C LYS A 66 3.48 -8.69 -13.00
N HIS A 67 4.77 -8.79 -12.67
CA HIS A 67 5.66 -7.66 -12.42
C HIS A 67 5.63 -6.66 -13.58
N ASP A 68 5.09 -5.47 -13.32
CA ASP A 68 5.00 -4.35 -14.25
C ASP A 68 4.48 -3.09 -13.51
N VAL A 69 4.38 -1.95 -14.20
CA VAL A 69 3.56 -0.81 -13.78
C VAL A 69 2.50 -0.55 -14.84
N THR A 70 1.24 -0.57 -14.42
CA THR A 70 0.05 -0.53 -15.28
C THR A 70 -0.80 0.72 -15.00
N ASP A 71 -1.80 0.95 -15.85
CA ASP A 71 -2.77 2.04 -15.66
C ASP A 71 -3.51 1.91 -14.32
N PHE A 72 -3.81 0.69 -13.87
CA PHE A 72 -4.44 0.46 -12.57
C PHE A 72 -3.55 0.94 -11.42
N ASP A 73 -2.24 0.69 -11.49
CA ASP A 73 -1.30 1.15 -10.47
C ASP A 73 -1.29 2.68 -10.40
N TRP A 74 -1.17 3.33 -11.56
CA TRP A 74 -1.19 4.79 -11.68
C TRP A 74 -2.49 5.39 -11.14
N GLU A 75 -3.64 4.81 -11.46
CA GLU A 75 -4.93 5.23 -10.92
C GLU A 75 -4.91 5.19 -9.38
N GLN A 76 -4.40 4.11 -8.78
CA GLN A 76 -4.34 4.00 -7.32
C GLN A 76 -3.35 4.99 -6.69
N TYR A 77 -2.23 5.27 -7.35
CA TYR A 77 -1.26 6.26 -6.88
C TYR A 77 -1.85 7.68 -6.92
N LEU A 78 -2.55 8.03 -8.00
CA LEU A 78 -3.21 9.33 -8.15
C LEU A 78 -4.35 9.50 -7.15
N ASN A 79 -5.21 8.50 -7.00
CA ASN A 79 -6.27 8.49 -5.98
C ASN A 79 -5.71 8.66 -4.56
N PHE A 80 -4.55 8.06 -4.28
CA PHE A 80 -3.89 8.23 -2.99
C PHE A 80 -3.24 9.61 -2.82
N ALA A 81 -2.66 10.17 -3.88
CA ALA A 81 -2.10 11.51 -3.89
C ALA A 81 -3.18 12.57 -3.61
N ASP A 82 -4.35 12.48 -4.26
CA ASP A 82 -5.48 13.39 -4.06
C ASP A 82 -5.95 13.45 -2.59
N ARG A 83 -5.81 12.34 -1.87
CA ARG A 83 -6.16 12.25 -0.45
C ARG A 83 -5.14 12.91 0.48
N HIS A 84 -3.88 13.09 0.05
CA HIS A 84 -2.78 13.39 0.96
C HIS A 84 -1.86 14.54 0.55
N LEU A 85 -1.85 14.96 -0.71
CA LEU A 85 -0.91 15.94 -1.27
C LEU A 85 -1.61 17.24 -1.73
N LYS A 86 -2.65 17.65 -1.01
CA LYS A 86 -3.27 18.97 -1.20
C LYS A 86 -2.39 20.07 -0.64
#